data_AF-A0AAV2SRX4-F1
#
_entry.id   AF-A0AAV2SRX4-F1
#
_cell.length_a   1.000
_cell.length_b   1.000
_cell.length_c   1.000
_cell.angle_alpha   90.00
_cell.angle_beta   90.00
_cell.angle_gamma   90.00
#
_symmetry.space_group_name_H-M   'P 1'
#
loop_
_entity.id
_entity.type
_entity.pdbx_description
1 polymer ?
#
loop_
_entity_poly.entity_id
_entity_poly.type
_entity_poly.pdbx_seq_one_letter_code
_entity_poly.pdbx_strand_id
1 'polypeptide(L)'
;NCSYRNMNFRCIIVITFVCLFSLLEIINAIQDKNAAIKSNLEIHTSDKLRRIDIAKSPRNCLDLKKQWKKSGTYMITPCDSSPTKVVKVYCDMDTDGGGWTVIQRRDNYTQQEDFYTNWYEYAIGFGDVSQDF
;
A
#
# COMPACT_ATOMS: atom_id res chain seq x y z
N ASN A 1 55.60 -33.87 -0.86
CA ASN A 1 56.65 -33.14 -0.11
C ASN A 1 57.01 -31.85 -0.83
N CYS A 2 56.32 -30.74 -0.52
CA CYS A 2 56.79 -29.42 -0.94
C CYS A 2 57.29 -28.69 0.32
N SER A 3 58.60 -28.49 0.39
CA SER A 3 59.34 -28.04 1.58
C SER A 3 59.14 -26.54 1.84
N TYR A 4 58.52 -26.20 2.98
CA TYR A 4 58.33 -24.83 3.48
C TYR A 4 59.64 -24.18 4.02
N ARG A 5 60.80 -24.47 3.43
CA ARG A 5 62.12 -24.01 3.90
C ARG A 5 62.83 -23.14 2.86
N ASN A 6 62.24 -21.98 2.57
CA ASN A 6 62.85 -20.71 2.09
C ASN A 6 61.85 -19.95 1.21
N MET A 7 60.89 -19.29 1.85
CA MET A 7 59.98 -18.38 1.16
C MET A 7 60.63 -16.99 1.14
N ASN A 8 61.18 -16.57 -0.02
CA ASN A 8 61.76 -15.24 -0.19
C ASN A 8 60.72 -14.15 0.14
N PHE A 9 61.15 -13.00 0.69
CA PHE A 9 60.27 -11.86 1.03
C PHE A 9 59.27 -11.49 -0.09
N ARG A 10 59.68 -11.64 -1.35
CA ARG A 10 58.82 -11.41 -2.53
C ARG A 10 57.61 -12.37 -2.62
N CYS A 11 57.75 -13.63 -2.20
CA CYS A 11 56.65 -14.59 -2.17
C CYS A 11 55.67 -14.30 -1.03
N ILE A 12 56.17 -13.89 0.13
CA ILE A 12 55.32 -13.52 1.27
C ILE A 12 54.47 -12.31 0.92
N ILE A 13 55.06 -11.28 0.30
CA ILE A 13 54.36 -10.07 -0.14
C ILE A 13 53.28 -10.40 -1.18
N VAL A 14 53.56 -11.27 -2.15
CA VAL A 14 52.58 -11.66 -3.17
C VAL A 14 51.42 -12.46 -2.55
N ILE A 15 51.71 -13.41 -1.65
CA ILE A 15 50.67 -14.21 -0.98
C ILE A 15 49.79 -13.33 -0.08
N THR A 16 50.37 -12.39 0.67
CA THR A 16 49.60 -11.49 1.52
C THR A 16 48.76 -10.51 0.68
N PHE A 17 49.28 -10.01 -0.44
CA PHE A 17 48.55 -9.10 -1.32
C PHE A 17 47.37 -9.79 -2.02
N VAL A 18 47.57 -11.02 -2.52
CA VAL A 18 46.49 -11.84 -3.11
C VAL A 18 45.43 -12.18 -2.06
N CYS A 19 45.84 -12.56 -0.84
CA CYS A 19 44.90 -12.86 0.24
C CYS A 19 44.10 -11.62 0.67
N LEU A 20 44.74 -10.45 0.80
CA LEU A 20 44.08 -9.20 1.14
C LEU A 20 43.09 -8.76 0.06
N PHE A 21 43.45 -8.90 -1.22
CA PHE A 21 42.58 -8.58 -2.34
C PHE A 21 41.35 -9.51 -2.37
N SER A 22 41.54 -10.83 -2.20
CA SER A 22 40.43 -11.78 -2.09
C SER A 22 39.54 -11.52 -0.87
N LEU A 23 40.11 -11.12 0.28
CA LEU A 23 39.34 -10.74 1.47
C LEU A 23 38.51 -9.47 1.22
N LEU A 24 39.03 -8.49 0.49
CA LEU A 24 38.31 -7.28 0.13
C LEU A 24 37.10 -7.57 -0.77
N GLU A 25 37.26 -8.46 -1.76
CA GLU A 25 36.16 -8.90 -2.62
C GLU A 25 35.05 -9.58 -1.82
N ILE A 26 35.41 -10.43 -0.84
CA ILE A 26 34.44 -11.08 0.05
C ILE A 26 33.71 -10.04 0.91
N ILE A 27 34.41 -9.04 1.46
CA ILE A 27 33.80 -7.97 2.25
C ILE A 27 32.80 -7.18 1.40
N ASN A 28 33.16 -6.79 0.18
CA ASN A 28 32.28 -6.07 -0.73
C ASN A 28 31.02 -6.90 -1.05
N ALA A 29 31.19 -8.19 -1.37
CA ALA A 29 30.06 -9.08 -1.65
C ALA A 29 29.13 -9.28 -0.44
N ILE A 30 29.67 -9.27 0.79
CA ILE A 30 28.87 -9.32 2.01
C ILE A 30 28.11 -8.01 2.21
N GLN A 31 28.75 -6.86 1.95
CA GLN A 31 28.10 -5.56 2.05
C GLN A 31 26.91 -5.43 1.08
N ASP A 32 27.07 -5.90 -0.16
CA ASP A 32 26.00 -5.89 -1.16
C ASP A 32 24.81 -6.76 -0.74
N LYS A 33 25.08 -7.97 -0.23
CA LYS A 33 24.04 -8.86 0.29
C LYS A 33 23.33 -8.26 1.51
N ASN A 34 24.06 -7.61 2.39
CA ASN A 34 23.48 -6.94 3.56
C ASN A 34 22.58 -5.77 3.13
N ALA A 35 22.96 -5.00 2.11
CA ALA A 35 22.13 -3.94 1.55
C ALA A 35 20.82 -4.49 0.95
N ALA A 36 20.90 -5.60 0.20
CA ALA A 36 19.73 -6.26 -0.37
C ALA A 36 18.80 -6.88 0.70
N ILE A 37 19.36 -7.44 1.77
CA ILE A 37 18.56 -7.96 2.89
C ILE A 37 17.85 -6.81 3.61
N LYS A 38 18.54 -5.69 3.82
CA LYS A 38 17.96 -4.51 4.45
C LYS A 38 16.77 -3.96 3.64
N SER A 39 16.90 -3.83 2.33
CA SER A 39 15.81 -3.34 1.49
C SER A 39 14.62 -4.30 1.46
N ASN A 40 14.85 -5.61 1.38
CA ASN A 40 13.79 -6.61 1.43
C ASN A 40 13.02 -6.59 2.77
N LEU A 41 13.74 -6.38 3.88
CA LEU A 41 13.13 -6.27 5.20
C LEU A 41 12.23 -5.01 5.30
N GLU A 42 12.68 -3.89 4.75
CA GLU A 42 11.89 -2.65 4.69
C GLU A 42 10.62 -2.83 3.83
N ILE A 43 10.72 -3.51 2.69
CA ILE A 43 9.58 -3.84 1.82
C ILE A 43 8.57 -4.73 2.57
N HIS A 44 9.00 -5.84 3.16
CA HIS A 44 8.09 -6.72 3.90
C HIS A 44 7.43 -6.04 5.10
N THR A 45 8.15 -5.14 5.78
CA THR A 45 7.61 -4.40 6.91
C THR A 45 6.55 -3.41 6.47
N SER A 46 6.80 -2.66 5.38
CA SER A 46 5.83 -1.70 4.82
C SER A 46 4.58 -2.37 4.26
N ASP A 47 4.71 -3.50 3.56
CA ASP A 47 3.57 -4.30 3.10
C ASP A 47 2.72 -4.83 4.26
N LYS A 48 3.35 -5.26 5.35
CA LYS A 48 2.65 -5.73 6.55
C LYS A 48 1.90 -4.59 7.24
N LEU A 49 2.53 -3.42 7.39
CA LEU A 49 1.90 -2.21 7.93
C LEU A 49 0.69 -1.80 7.08
N ARG A 50 0.85 -1.75 5.77
CA ARG A 50 -0.23 -1.43 4.83
C ARG A 50 -1.41 -2.37 5.01
N ARG A 51 -1.19 -3.70 5.06
CA ARG A 51 -2.25 -4.70 5.30
C ARG A 51 -3.00 -4.49 6.60
N ILE A 52 -2.31 -4.08 7.67
CA ILE A 52 -2.92 -3.77 8.96
C ILE A 52 -3.81 -2.52 8.85
N ASP A 53 -3.34 -1.48 8.16
CA ASP A 53 -4.11 -0.24 7.96
C ASP A 53 -5.39 -0.49 7.14
N ILE A 54 -5.29 -1.29 6.08
CA ILE A 54 -6.44 -1.70 5.25
C ILE A 54 -7.45 -2.50 6.07
N ALA A 55 -6.99 -3.46 6.88
CA ALA A 55 -7.85 -4.26 7.73
C ALA A 55 -8.61 -3.44 8.77
N LYS A 56 -8.10 -2.26 9.11
CA LYS A 56 -8.70 -1.32 10.06
C LYS A 56 -9.59 -0.25 9.38
N SER A 57 -9.49 -0.08 8.06
CA SER A 57 -10.27 0.91 7.32
C SER A 57 -11.75 0.50 7.23
N PRO A 58 -12.71 1.43 7.43
CA PRO A 58 -14.13 1.13 7.30
C PRO A 58 -14.48 0.78 5.84
N ARG A 59 -15.18 -0.33 5.64
CA ARG A 59 -15.47 -0.85 4.29
C ARG A 59 -16.81 -0.38 3.74
N ASN A 60 -17.68 0.09 4.61
CA ASN A 60 -19.04 0.54 4.30
C ASN A 60 -19.55 1.47 5.41
N CYS A 61 -20.75 2.00 5.23
CA CYS A 61 -21.37 2.92 6.19
C CYS A 61 -21.75 2.22 7.51
N LEU A 62 -21.98 0.91 7.49
CA LEU A 62 -22.24 0.14 8.72
C LEU A 62 -21.00 0.08 9.62
N ASP A 63 -19.80 -0.04 9.04
CA ASP A 63 -18.55 0.04 9.80
C ASP A 63 -18.33 1.45 10.39
N LEU A 64 -18.64 2.50 9.61
CA LEU A 64 -18.54 3.90 10.04
C LEU A 64 -19.51 4.23 11.18
N LYS A 65 -20.71 3.63 11.20
CA LYS A 65 -21.76 3.86 12.20
C LYS A 65 -21.29 3.64 13.64
N LYS A 66 -20.23 2.86 13.86
CA LYS A 66 -19.63 2.63 15.19
C LYS A 66 -19.03 3.91 15.77
N GLN A 67 -18.47 4.77 14.91
CA GLN A 67 -17.78 6.01 15.30
C GLN A 67 -18.60 7.27 14.96
N TRP A 68 -19.34 7.23 13.85
CA TRP A 68 -20.06 8.38 13.30
C TRP A 68 -21.57 8.13 13.35
N LYS A 69 -22.34 9.14 13.78
CA LYS A 69 -23.81 9.03 13.98
C LYS A 69 -24.63 9.97 13.11
N LYS A 70 -24.00 10.88 12.36
CA LYS A 70 -24.70 11.83 11.51
C LYS A 70 -24.68 11.34 10.07
N SER A 71 -25.77 11.54 9.35
CA SER A 71 -25.78 11.33 7.90
C SER A 71 -24.85 12.33 7.21
N GLY A 72 -24.24 11.91 6.11
CA GLY A 72 -23.31 12.75 5.37
C GLY A 72 -22.34 11.97 4.50
N THR A 73 -21.39 12.69 3.92
CA THR A 73 -20.40 12.12 3.02
C THR A 73 -19.17 11.64 3.77
N TYR A 74 -18.74 10.40 3.52
CA TYR A 74 -17.60 9.76 4.17
C TYR A 74 -16.70 9.06 3.15
N MET A 75 -15.46 8.78 3.57
CA MET A 75 -14.52 7.97 2.82
C MET A 75 -14.56 6.53 3.36
N ILE A 76 -14.73 5.57 2.46
CA ILE A 76 -14.66 4.13 2.78
C ILE A 76 -13.63 3.45 1.87
N THR A 77 -13.19 2.28 2.29
CA THR A 77 -12.32 1.40 1.48
C THR A 77 -13.04 0.07 1.25
N PRO A 78 -13.93 -0.03 0.24
CA PRO A 78 -14.58 -1.27 -0.12
C PRO A 78 -13.53 -2.33 -0.44
N CYS A 79 -13.68 -3.53 0.10
CA CYS A 79 -12.74 -4.60 -0.12
C CYS A 79 -12.98 -5.26 -1.48
N ASP A 80 -12.29 -4.78 -2.51
CA ASP A 80 -12.21 -5.50 -3.78
C ASP A 80 -10.79 -5.39 -4.30
N SER A 81 -9.98 -6.45 -4.12
CA SER A 81 -8.70 -6.78 -4.79
C SER A 81 -7.57 -5.73 -4.79
N SER A 82 -7.86 -4.47 -4.45
CA SER A 82 -7.03 -3.29 -4.56
C SER A 82 -7.18 -2.52 -3.26
N PRO A 83 -6.21 -2.66 -2.35
CA PRO A 83 -6.31 -2.05 -1.03
C PRO A 83 -6.21 -0.52 -1.00
N THR A 84 -6.04 0.10 -2.17
CA THR A 84 -5.90 1.55 -2.35
C THR A 84 -7.15 2.22 -2.86
N LYS A 85 -8.23 1.47 -3.15
CA LYS A 85 -9.45 2.05 -3.68
C LYS A 85 -10.25 2.68 -2.53
N VAL A 86 -9.97 3.95 -2.27
CA VAL A 86 -10.77 4.78 -1.36
C VAL A 86 -11.85 5.45 -2.19
N VAL A 87 -13.11 5.29 -1.78
CA VAL A 87 -14.26 5.90 -2.46
C VAL A 87 -15.03 6.79 -1.49
N LYS A 88 -15.54 7.88 -2.04
CA LYS A 88 -16.43 8.81 -1.32
C LYS A 88 -17.86 8.32 -1.47
N VAL A 89 -18.58 8.17 -0.36
CA VAL A 89 -19.98 7.70 -0.34
C VAL A 89 -20.83 8.58 0.56
N TYR A 90 -22.14 8.61 0.32
CA TYR A 90 -23.07 9.17 1.27
C TYR A 90 -23.55 8.05 2.21
N CYS A 91 -23.42 8.29 3.51
CA CYS A 91 -23.96 7.42 4.54
C CYS A 91 -25.23 8.02 5.13
N ASP A 92 -26.33 7.28 5.05
CA ASP A 92 -27.52 7.57 5.83
C ASP A 92 -27.42 6.82 7.17
N MET A 93 -27.29 7.61 8.25
CA MET A 93 -27.15 7.14 9.63
C MET A 93 -28.45 7.26 10.44
N ASP A 94 -29.52 7.78 9.84
CA ASP A 94 -30.76 8.13 10.52
C ASP A 94 -31.90 7.17 10.16
N THR A 95 -32.05 6.80 8.88
CA THR A 95 -33.16 5.99 8.38
C THR A 95 -33.03 4.52 8.78
N ASP A 96 -34.11 3.94 9.31
CA ASP A 96 -34.20 2.51 9.68
C ASP A 96 -33.02 2.02 10.53
N GLY A 97 -32.66 2.85 11.52
CA GLY A 97 -31.54 2.59 12.41
C GLY A 97 -30.18 2.95 11.83
N GLY A 98 -30.04 3.29 10.54
CA GLY A 98 -28.84 3.85 9.93
C GLY A 98 -27.73 2.85 9.56
N GLY A 99 -26.67 3.35 8.92
CA GLY A 99 -25.56 2.55 8.41
C GLY A 99 -25.71 2.19 6.93
N TRP A 100 -26.62 2.86 6.22
CA TRP A 100 -26.88 2.66 4.81
C TRP A 100 -25.81 3.34 3.97
N THR A 101 -25.22 2.59 3.04
CA THR A 101 -24.41 3.17 1.95
C THR A 101 -25.35 3.47 0.80
N VAL A 102 -25.59 4.77 0.56
CA VAL A 102 -26.45 5.22 -0.53
C VAL A 102 -25.68 5.10 -1.85
N ILE A 103 -26.26 4.40 -2.82
CA ILE A 103 -25.62 4.11 -4.12
C ILE A 103 -26.16 4.98 -5.27
N GLN A 104 -27.26 5.69 -5.05
CA GLN A 104 -27.89 6.59 -6.01
C GLN A 104 -28.78 7.57 -5.23
N ARG A 105 -28.81 8.85 -5.63
CA ARG A 105 -29.71 9.85 -5.05
C ARG A 105 -30.22 10.80 -6.13
N ARG A 106 -31.51 11.15 -6.01
CA ARG A 106 -32.14 12.26 -6.72
C ARG A 106 -32.92 13.12 -5.73
N ASP A 107 -32.58 14.40 -5.66
CA ASP A 107 -33.30 15.40 -4.88
C ASP A 107 -33.37 16.73 -5.64
N ASN A 108 -34.07 17.71 -5.09
CA ASN A 108 -34.22 19.03 -5.71
C ASN A 108 -33.05 19.96 -5.34
N TYR A 109 -31.85 19.63 -5.83
CA TYR A 109 -30.68 20.51 -5.70
C TYR A 109 -30.67 21.60 -6.78
N THR A 110 -29.93 22.68 -6.51
CA THR A 110 -29.76 23.79 -7.47
C THR A 110 -29.06 23.31 -8.76
N GLN A 111 -28.17 22.33 -8.64
CA GLN A 111 -27.54 21.64 -9.76
C GLN A 111 -28.08 20.22 -9.78
N GLN A 112 -28.80 19.88 -10.83
CA GLN A 112 -29.32 18.54 -11.06
C GLN A 112 -28.40 17.80 -12.02
N GLU A 113 -28.21 16.51 -11.77
CA GLU A 113 -27.44 15.64 -12.67
C GLU A 113 -28.33 15.04 -13.76
N ASP A 114 -27.74 14.85 -14.95
CA ASP A 114 -28.42 14.18 -16.06
C ASP A 114 -28.23 12.66 -15.96
N PHE A 115 -29.32 11.96 -15.70
CA PHE A 115 -29.33 10.49 -15.67
C PHE A 115 -29.54 9.88 -17.06
N TYR A 116 -29.79 10.66 -18.11
CA TYR A 116 -29.81 10.16 -19.48
C TYR A 116 -28.39 10.10 -20.06
N THR A 117 -27.59 9.19 -19.52
CA THR A 117 -26.18 9.04 -19.89
C THR A 117 -25.87 7.68 -20.53
N ASN A 118 -24.64 7.53 -21.02
CA ASN A 118 -24.18 6.31 -21.66
C ASN A 118 -23.73 5.25 -20.64
N TRP A 119 -23.54 4.00 -21.11
CA TRP A 119 -23.12 2.87 -20.28
C TRP A 119 -21.80 3.12 -19.52
N TYR A 120 -20.84 3.79 -20.15
CA TYR A 120 -19.53 4.02 -19.54
C TYR A 120 -19.64 4.90 -18.30
N GLU A 121 -20.42 5.99 -18.34
CA GLU A 121 -20.67 6.86 -17.19
C GLU A 121 -21.34 6.09 -16.04
N TYR A 122 -22.34 5.25 -16.34
CA TYR A 122 -22.95 4.39 -15.32
C TYR A 122 -21.96 3.40 -14.70
N ALA A 123 -20.99 2.90 -15.46
CA ALA A 123 -20.00 1.95 -14.98
C ALA A 123 -18.95 2.59 -14.06
N ILE A 124 -18.57 3.85 -14.31
CA ILE A 124 -17.56 4.56 -13.49
C ILE A 124 -18.18 5.43 -12.39
N GLY A 125 -19.47 5.78 -12.51
CA GLY A 125 -20.20 6.71 -11.64
C GLY A 125 -20.12 8.15 -12.14
N PHE A 126 -21.18 8.93 -11.91
CA PHE A 126 -21.28 10.35 -12.23
C PHE A 126 -21.97 11.10 -11.09
N GLY A 127 -22.01 12.44 -11.19
CA GLY A 127 -22.64 13.30 -10.18
C GLY A 127 -21.80 13.61 -8.94
N ASP A 128 -22.44 14.25 -7.98
CA ASP A 128 -21.88 14.67 -6.70
C ASP A 128 -22.56 13.93 -5.56
N VAL A 129 -21.78 13.17 -4.79
CA VAL A 129 -22.24 12.38 -3.64
C VAL A 129 -22.89 13.25 -2.53
N SER A 130 -22.64 14.57 -2.54
CA SER A 130 -23.33 15.52 -1.65
C SER A 130 -24.66 16.06 -2.20
N GLN A 131 -24.94 15.79 -3.48
CA GLN A 131 -26.14 16.19 -4.22
C GLN A 131 -26.74 14.97 -4.95
N ASP A 132 -27.01 15.08 -6.26
CA ASP A 132 -27.45 14.00 -7.14
C ASP A 132 -26.25 13.21 -7.66
N PHE A 133 -26.37 11.87 -7.68
CA PHE A 133 -25.36 10.94 -8.21
C PHE A 133 -25.97 9.55 -8.44
#